data_AF-A0AAN8RAE5-F1
#
_entry.id   AF-A0AAN8RAE5-F1
#
_cell.length_a   1.000
_cell.length_b   1.000
_cell.length_c   1.000
_cell.angle_alpha   90.00
_cell.angle_beta   90.00
_cell.angle_gamma   90.00
#
_symmetry.space_group_name_H-M   'P 1'
#
loop_
_entity.id
_entity.type
_entity.pdbx_description
1 polymer ?
#
loop_
_entity_poly.entity_id
_entity_poly.type
_entity_poly.pdbx_seq_one_letter_code
_entity_poly.pdbx_strand_id
1 'polypeptide(L)'
;MATTSPCMMASERREVFTYEEDRVNYPYYFPQAEDLQKSHQAFRVQLPSSDSNTHDNDFKDARYYRTFHRDLKYILKRTDLRAHKYTFVTQDHDSGREITHSVLWDYETGHVRISPMFKSSEFDALRKKNTPRRCVTRNGLNDCYASITGGNIEAQGFWIPYLAAKAICSRFCYSIRDALSPIFGNDFPALCERERAKILSDGKGYGSEETLQIENSVVEAVKAKQAVVEWQIYFEEGTMRTGRQEKLPPIENAWKQYLTTCKGLWVPPRLSYPEPPLNQQEADIQAASILMALKYGDPEPEWPIFQNA
;
A
#
# COMPACT_ATOMS: atom_id res chain seq x y z
N MET A 1 -16.22 -54.62 15.74
CA MET A 1 -14.93 -54.07 16.22
C MET A 1 -14.58 -52.90 15.32
N ALA A 2 -14.68 -51.68 15.84
CA ALA A 2 -14.37 -50.46 15.09
C ALA A 2 -12.87 -50.21 15.14
N THR A 3 -12.23 -50.18 13.98
CA THR A 3 -10.82 -49.78 13.81
C THR A 3 -10.72 -48.26 13.82
N THR A 4 -10.23 -47.71 14.92
CA THR A 4 -9.84 -46.30 15.06
C THR A 4 -8.58 -46.04 14.23
N SER A 5 -8.69 -45.22 13.19
CA SER A 5 -7.52 -44.62 12.53
C SER A 5 -6.93 -43.54 13.44
N PRO A 6 -5.60 -43.47 13.61
CA PRO A 6 -4.97 -42.41 14.39
C PRO A 6 -5.11 -41.08 13.65
N CYS A 7 -5.69 -40.10 14.33
CA CYS A 7 -5.65 -38.70 13.93
C CYS A 7 -4.18 -38.28 13.77
N MET A 8 -3.77 -37.97 12.54
CA MET A 8 -2.47 -37.34 12.28
C MET A 8 -2.45 -36.01 13.03
N MET A 9 -1.63 -35.95 14.08
CA MET A 9 -1.27 -34.70 14.73
C MET A 9 -0.70 -33.76 13.68
N ALA A 10 -1.41 -32.68 13.39
CA ALA A 10 -0.89 -31.56 12.64
C ALA A 10 0.27 -30.97 13.44
N SER A 11 1.50 -31.43 13.17
CA SER A 11 2.68 -30.71 13.60
C SER A 11 2.65 -29.38 12.87
N GLU A 12 2.19 -28.34 13.54
CA GLU A 12 2.26 -26.96 13.08
C GLU A 12 3.72 -26.64 12.77
N ARG A 13 4.07 -26.70 11.48
CA ARG A 13 5.23 -25.99 10.95
C ARG A 13 4.92 -24.51 11.15
N ARG A 14 5.32 -23.93 12.28
CA ARG A 14 5.52 -22.48 12.40
C ARG A 14 6.65 -22.16 11.45
N GLU A 15 6.32 -21.82 10.21
CA GLU A 15 7.28 -21.17 9.32
C GLU A 15 7.80 -19.94 10.05
N VAL A 16 9.08 -19.96 10.39
CA VAL A 16 9.76 -18.84 11.03
C VAL A 16 9.85 -17.75 9.97
N PHE A 17 9.00 -16.73 10.10
CA PHE A 17 9.05 -15.57 9.22
C PHE A 17 10.36 -14.82 9.47
N THR A 18 11.13 -14.58 8.40
CA THR A 18 12.37 -13.80 8.46
C THR A 18 12.10 -12.44 7.83
N TYR A 19 12.36 -11.35 8.56
CA TYR A 19 12.30 -10.00 8.02
C TYR A 19 13.49 -9.79 7.07
N GLU A 20 13.19 -9.55 5.81
CA GLU A 20 14.18 -9.28 4.76
C GLU A 20 14.13 -7.78 4.45
N GLU A 21 15.08 -7.00 5.00
CA GLU A 21 15.15 -5.53 4.83
C GLU A 21 15.14 -5.11 3.37
N ASP A 22 15.78 -5.89 2.49
CA ASP A 22 15.80 -5.58 1.08
C ASP A 22 14.36 -5.60 0.51
N ARG A 23 13.46 -6.48 0.97
CA ARG A 23 12.06 -6.52 0.51
C ARG A 23 11.19 -5.36 1.00
N VAL A 24 11.72 -4.47 1.83
CA VAL A 24 10.98 -3.32 2.37
C VAL A 24 10.90 -2.21 1.33
N ASN A 25 9.70 -2.06 0.79
CA ASN A 25 9.37 -1.06 -0.22
C ASN A 25 8.75 0.21 0.39
N TYR A 26 8.14 0.08 1.57
CA TYR A 26 7.44 1.14 2.29
C TYR A 26 7.92 1.16 3.75
N PRO A 27 9.13 1.70 4.02
CA PRO A 27 9.67 1.78 5.37
C PRO A 27 8.96 2.84 6.22
N TYR A 28 9.28 2.88 7.51
CA TYR A 28 8.92 4.01 8.38
C TYR A 28 9.62 5.30 7.93
N TYR A 29 8.94 6.42 8.12
CA TYR A 29 9.54 7.74 8.08
C TYR A 29 9.76 8.26 9.50
N PHE A 30 11.00 8.58 9.82
CA PHE A 30 11.33 9.16 11.13
C PHE A 30 11.26 10.68 11.06
N PRO A 31 10.72 11.33 12.11
CA PRO A 31 10.59 12.78 12.16
C PRO A 31 11.98 13.44 12.20
N GLN A 32 12.30 14.17 11.15
CA GLN A 32 13.58 14.88 11.04
C GLN A 32 13.55 16.29 11.64
N ALA A 33 12.39 16.95 11.58
CA ALA A 33 12.20 18.30 12.11
C ALA A 33 11.81 18.27 13.60
N GLU A 34 12.37 19.20 14.38
CA GLU A 34 12.11 19.32 15.83
C GLU A 34 10.61 19.51 16.13
N ASP A 35 9.92 20.32 15.33
CA ASP A 35 8.47 20.56 15.51
C ASP A 35 7.66 19.28 15.29
N LEU A 36 8.04 18.46 14.31
CA LEU A 36 7.37 17.19 14.06
C LEU A 36 7.61 16.20 15.19
N GLN A 37 8.81 16.20 15.80
CA GLN A 37 9.12 15.39 16.98
C GLN A 37 8.27 15.82 18.18
N LYS A 38 8.09 17.12 18.42
CA LYS A 38 7.18 17.64 19.47
C LYS A 38 5.74 17.21 19.23
N SER A 39 5.26 17.31 17.98
CA SER A 39 3.93 16.81 17.64
C SER A 39 3.80 15.30 17.86
N HIS A 40 4.83 14.50 17.54
CA HIS A 40 4.83 13.06 17.80
C HIS A 40 4.73 12.75 19.30
N GLN A 41 5.42 13.52 20.15
CA GLN A 41 5.29 13.40 21.60
C GLN A 41 3.87 13.76 22.07
N ALA A 42 3.26 14.81 21.50
CA ALA A 42 1.89 15.21 21.83
C ALA A 42 0.87 14.13 21.48
N PHE A 43 1.01 13.48 20.31
CA PHE A 43 0.19 12.33 19.91
C PHE A 43 0.62 11.01 20.56
N ARG A 44 1.68 11.01 21.39
CA ARG A 44 2.30 9.83 21.98
C ARG A 44 2.52 8.73 20.94
N VAL A 45 3.10 9.10 19.79
CA VAL A 45 3.40 8.17 18.70
C VAL A 45 4.38 7.12 19.23
N GLN A 46 3.94 5.87 19.26
CA GLN A 46 4.78 4.72 19.62
C GLN A 46 5.14 3.98 18.35
N LEU A 47 6.34 4.29 17.85
CA LEU A 47 7.02 3.45 16.89
C LEU A 47 7.49 2.17 17.59
N PRO A 48 7.74 1.09 16.84
CA PRO A 48 8.33 -0.11 17.44
C PRO A 48 9.66 0.25 18.08
N SER A 49 10.04 -0.38 19.18
CA SER A 49 11.35 -0.13 19.81
C SER A 49 12.45 -0.74 18.95
N SER A 50 13.58 -0.03 18.78
CA SER A 50 14.85 -0.68 18.51
C SER A 50 15.15 -1.55 19.73
N ASP A 51 15.47 -2.84 19.55
CA ASP A 51 16.12 -3.56 20.63
C ASP A 51 17.48 -2.90 20.90
N SER A 52 17.96 -2.96 22.14
CA SER A 52 19.20 -2.29 22.58
C SER A 52 20.50 -2.81 21.93
N ASN A 53 20.41 -3.71 20.94
CA ASN A 53 21.53 -4.35 20.24
C ASN A 53 21.54 -4.10 18.73
N THR A 54 20.62 -3.29 18.19
CA THR A 54 20.54 -2.96 16.77
C THR A 54 21.01 -1.54 16.52
N HIS A 55 21.92 -1.34 15.56
CA HIS A 55 22.33 0.00 15.10
C HIS A 55 21.10 0.84 14.70
N ASP A 56 21.17 2.15 14.95
CA ASP A 56 20.12 3.19 15.00
C ASP A 56 19.10 3.33 13.84
N ASN A 57 19.00 2.40 12.89
CA ASN A 57 17.99 2.42 11.82
C ASN A 57 17.29 1.06 11.57
N ASP A 58 17.58 0.04 12.37
CA ASP A 58 17.18 -1.35 12.08
C ASP A 58 15.92 -1.76 12.89
N PHE A 59 14.76 -1.18 12.55
CA PHE A 59 13.48 -1.47 13.20
C PHE A 59 12.82 -2.73 12.62
N LYS A 60 13.05 -3.89 13.24
CA LYS A 60 12.51 -5.20 12.82
C LYS A 60 11.10 -5.50 13.34
N ASP A 61 10.16 -4.54 13.32
CA ASP A 61 8.74 -4.83 13.63
C ASP A 61 7.97 -5.20 12.36
N ALA A 62 8.27 -6.39 11.86
CA ALA A 62 7.47 -7.03 10.83
C ALA A 62 6.46 -7.96 11.47
N ARG A 63 5.18 -7.59 11.34
CA ARG A 63 4.06 -8.42 11.75
C ARG A 63 3.58 -9.24 10.58
N TYR A 64 3.37 -10.52 10.85
CA TYR A 64 2.86 -11.45 9.86
C TYR A 64 1.42 -11.82 10.19
N TYR A 65 0.49 -11.50 9.29
CA TYR A 65 -0.90 -11.89 9.43
C TYR A 65 -1.27 -12.82 8.28
N ARG A 66 -1.40 -14.13 8.57
CA ARG A 66 -1.96 -15.08 7.62
C ARG A 66 -3.47 -14.88 7.53
N THR A 67 -3.99 -14.79 6.31
CA THR A 67 -5.42 -14.55 6.07
C THR A 67 -5.87 -15.28 4.83
N PHE A 68 -6.90 -16.11 4.98
CA PHE A 68 -7.46 -16.89 3.87
C PHE A 68 -8.40 -16.05 2.98
N HIS A 69 -8.30 -14.72 3.04
CA HIS A 69 -9.15 -13.84 2.27
C HIS A 69 -8.75 -13.87 0.79
N ARG A 70 -9.65 -14.39 -0.06
CA ARG A 70 -9.40 -14.60 -1.50
C ARG A 70 -8.96 -13.35 -2.23
N ASP A 71 -9.43 -12.17 -1.81
CA ASP A 71 -9.06 -10.91 -2.47
C ASP A 71 -7.59 -10.57 -2.32
N LEU A 72 -6.91 -10.98 -1.24
CA LEU A 72 -5.49 -10.67 -1.05
C LEU A 72 -4.62 -11.36 -2.09
N LYS A 73 -5.00 -12.56 -2.55
CA LYS A 73 -4.29 -13.25 -3.62
C LYS A 73 -4.21 -12.36 -4.86
N TYR A 74 -5.31 -11.74 -5.26
CA TYR A 74 -5.37 -10.94 -6.48
C TYR A 74 -4.84 -9.51 -6.32
N ILE A 75 -4.83 -8.99 -5.09
CA ILE A 75 -4.43 -7.61 -4.81
C ILE A 75 -2.96 -7.52 -4.41
N LEU A 76 -2.48 -8.50 -3.65
CA LEU A 76 -1.13 -8.55 -3.10
C LEU A 76 -0.26 -9.64 -3.72
N LYS A 77 -0.81 -10.49 -4.60
CA LYS A 77 -0.15 -11.69 -5.12
C LYS A 77 0.20 -12.71 -4.00
N ARG A 78 -0.47 -12.60 -2.84
CA ARG A 78 -0.20 -13.44 -1.66
C ARG A 78 -1.40 -13.61 -0.73
N THR A 79 -1.29 -14.53 0.22
CA THR A 79 -2.34 -14.83 1.23
C THR A 79 -1.97 -14.38 2.65
N ASP A 80 -0.94 -13.54 2.75
CA ASP A 80 -0.43 -12.97 3.99
C ASP A 80 -0.25 -11.45 3.89
N LEU A 81 -0.28 -10.79 5.05
CA LEU A 81 0.16 -9.41 5.19
C LEU A 81 1.50 -9.40 5.93
N ARG A 82 2.44 -8.65 5.37
CA ARG A 82 3.74 -8.36 5.98
C ARG A 82 3.73 -6.89 6.37
N ALA A 83 3.31 -6.63 7.60
CA ALA A 83 2.88 -5.31 8.01
C ALA A 83 3.81 -4.66 9.03
N HIS A 84 4.08 -3.38 8.81
CA HIS A 84 4.56 -2.49 9.84
C HIS A 84 3.40 -1.95 10.65
N LYS A 85 3.66 -1.59 11.91
CA LYS A 85 2.69 -1.06 12.85
C LYS A 85 3.27 0.09 13.67
N TYR A 86 2.47 1.11 13.93
CA TYR A 86 2.69 2.01 15.06
C TYR A 86 1.36 2.40 15.68
N THR A 87 1.41 3.04 16.84
CA THR A 87 0.21 3.58 17.49
C THR A 87 0.36 5.08 17.75
N PHE A 88 -0.78 5.76 17.83
CA PHE A 88 -0.88 7.13 18.30
C PHE A 88 -2.18 7.31 19.08
N VAL A 89 -2.24 8.34 19.93
CA VAL A 89 -3.35 8.61 20.81
C VAL A 89 -4.07 9.88 20.37
N THR A 90 -5.40 9.84 20.33
CA THR A 90 -6.25 11.03 20.22
C THR A 90 -7.21 11.08 21.39
N GLN A 91 -7.87 12.22 21.58
CA GLN A 91 -9.00 12.32 22.50
C GLN A 91 -10.30 12.16 21.72
N ASP A 92 -11.24 11.43 22.31
CA ASP A 92 -12.60 11.35 21.81
C ASP A 92 -13.30 12.70 21.97
N HIS A 93 -13.91 13.20 20.91
CA HIS A 93 -14.54 14.51 20.91
C HIS A 93 -15.74 14.58 21.88
N ASP A 94 -16.44 13.47 22.08
CA ASP A 94 -17.68 13.44 22.88
C ASP A 94 -17.41 13.17 24.37
N SER A 95 -16.51 12.22 24.65
CA SER A 95 -16.23 11.76 26.02
C SER A 95 -14.94 12.29 26.63
N GLY A 96 -14.08 12.93 25.84
CA GLY A 96 -12.73 13.37 26.25
C GLY A 96 -11.78 12.21 26.56
N ARG A 97 -12.21 10.96 26.38
CA ARG A 97 -11.40 9.77 26.70
C ARG A 97 -10.29 9.61 25.68
N GLU A 98 -9.15 9.14 26.15
CA GLU A 98 -8.05 8.79 25.26
C GLU A 98 -8.41 7.54 24.44
N ILE A 99 -8.22 7.63 23.12
CA ILE A 99 -8.38 6.54 22.17
C ILE A 99 -7.02 6.28 21.53
N THR A 100 -6.54 5.04 21.65
CA THR A 100 -5.35 4.58 20.92
C THR A 100 -5.74 4.04 19.55
N HIS A 101 -5.10 4.57 18.51
CA HIS A 101 -5.27 4.11 17.13
C HIS A 101 -4.03 3.33 16.71
N SER A 102 -4.22 2.24 15.99
CA SER A 102 -3.11 1.44 15.43
C SER A 102 -3.07 1.58 13.92
N VAL A 103 -1.99 2.13 13.39
CA VAL A 103 -1.76 2.25 11.95
C VAL A 103 -1.00 1.03 11.48
N LEU A 104 -1.52 0.38 10.43
CA LEU A 104 -0.90 -0.78 9.82
C LEU A 104 -0.81 -0.58 8.31
N TRP A 105 0.32 -0.96 7.74
CA TRP A 105 0.49 -1.07 6.29
C TRP A 105 1.41 -2.20 5.95
N ASP A 106 1.18 -2.76 4.80
CA ASP A 106 1.97 -3.82 4.22
C ASP A 106 3.24 -3.20 3.61
N TYR A 107 4.41 -3.48 4.21
CA TYR A 107 5.64 -2.77 3.88
C TYR A 107 6.26 -3.18 2.55
N GLU A 108 5.77 -4.24 1.91
CA GLU A 108 6.26 -4.72 0.62
C GLU A 108 5.35 -4.25 -0.51
N THR A 109 4.03 -4.31 -0.34
CA THR A 109 3.08 -3.92 -1.40
C THR A 109 2.61 -2.47 -1.29
N GLY A 110 2.68 -1.90 -0.08
CA GLY A 110 2.22 -0.55 0.24
C GLY A 110 0.72 -0.45 0.50
N HIS A 111 0.03 -1.56 0.74
CA HIS A 111 -1.38 -1.49 1.09
C HIS A 111 -1.54 -1.00 2.53
N VAL A 112 -2.33 0.06 2.72
CA VAL A 112 -2.54 0.74 3.99
C VAL A 112 -3.92 0.44 4.51
N ARG A 113 -4.01 0.07 5.78
CA ARG A 113 -5.29 -0.09 6.48
C ARG A 113 -5.85 1.27 6.87
N ILE A 114 -6.89 1.73 6.15
CA ILE A 114 -7.41 3.10 6.31
C ILE A 114 -8.41 3.28 7.45
N SER A 115 -8.99 2.19 7.95
CA SER A 115 -10.06 2.27 8.96
C SER A 115 -9.70 3.07 10.23
N PRO A 116 -8.47 2.99 10.79
CA PRO A 116 -8.05 3.82 11.92
C PRO A 116 -8.12 5.32 11.63
N MET A 117 -7.74 5.77 10.42
CA MET A 117 -7.73 7.19 10.06
C MET A 117 -9.14 7.79 10.08
N PHE A 118 -10.13 7.03 9.61
CA PHE A 118 -11.55 7.43 9.70
C PHE A 118 -12.06 7.47 11.14
N LYS A 119 -11.61 6.55 12.00
CA LYS A 119 -12.01 6.50 13.41
C LYS A 119 -11.40 7.63 14.24
N SER A 120 -10.19 8.08 13.88
CA SER A 120 -9.49 9.20 14.49
C SER A 120 -9.92 10.57 13.94
N SER A 121 -10.87 10.61 13.01
CA SER A 121 -11.37 11.86 12.41
C SER A 121 -12.10 12.71 13.45
N GLU A 122 -11.87 14.02 13.41
CA GLU A 122 -12.64 15.01 14.18
C GLU A 122 -14.09 15.19 13.65
N PHE A 123 -14.38 14.69 12.45
CA PHE A 123 -15.69 14.77 11.81
C PHE A 123 -16.52 13.51 12.01
N ASP A 124 -17.67 13.63 12.69
CA ASP A 124 -18.62 12.54 12.95
C ASP A 124 -19.15 11.85 11.70
N ALA A 125 -19.36 12.63 10.64
CA ALA A 125 -19.77 12.09 9.35
C ALA A 125 -18.78 11.05 8.81
N LEU A 126 -17.49 11.23 9.11
CA LEU A 126 -16.42 10.35 8.65
C LEU A 126 -16.15 9.17 9.58
N ARG A 127 -16.46 9.28 10.88
CA ARG A 127 -16.29 8.19 11.87
C ARG A 127 -17.26 7.00 11.65
N LYS A 128 -18.28 7.15 10.82
CA LYS A 128 -19.29 6.09 10.56
C LYS A 128 -18.64 4.83 9.95
N LYS A 129 -19.09 3.65 10.41
CA LYS A 129 -18.54 2.34 10.02
C LYS A 129 -18.43 2.12 8.51
N ASN A 130 -19.38 2.64 7.73
CA ASN A 130 -19.45 2.42 6.28
C ASN A 130 -18.72 3.49 5.45
N THR A 131 -18.23 4.56 6.06
CA THR A 131 -17.54 5.65 5.35
C THR A 131 -16.31 5.17 4.58
N PRO A 132 -15.42 4.31 5.13
CA PRO A 132 -14.27 3.80 4.37
C PRO A 132 -14.70 3.09 3.08
N ARG A 133 -15.73 2.23 3.15
CA ARG A 133 -16.26 1.53 1.97
C ARG A 133 -16.79 2.51 0.92
N ARG A 134 -17.60 3.48 1.35
CA ARG A 134 -18.18 4.50 0.45
C ARG A 134 -17.09 5.34 -0.21
N CYS A 135 -16.05 5.69 0.53
CA CYS A 135 -14.88 6.41 0.01
C CYS A 135 -14.16 5.60 -1.09
N VAL A 136 -13.89 4.32 -0.85
CA VAL A 136 -13.28 3.43 -1.85
C VAL A 136 -14.13 3.30 -3.10
N THR A 137 -15.43 3.07 -2.94
CA THR A 137 -16.35 2.90 -4.07
C THR A 137 -16.49 4.19 -4.88
N ARG A 138 -16.60 5.35 -4.22
CA ARG A 138 -16.72 6.66 -4.88
C ARG A 138 -15.49 7.02 -5.70
N ASN A 139 -14.29 6.66 -5.22
CA ASN A 139 -13.05 6.87 -5.94
C ASN A 139 -12.76 5.78 -6.99
N GLY A 140 -13.69 4.84 -7.23
CA GLY A 140 -13.53 3.81 -8.25
C GLY A 140 -12.41 2.80 -7.95
N LEU A 141 -12.07 2.62 -6.68
CA LEU A 141 -10.97 1.76 -6.22
C LEU A 141 -11.42 0.33 -5.88
N ASN A 142 -12.64 -0.07 -6.28
CA ASN A 142 -13.23 -1.38 -5.97
C ASN A 142 -12.37 -2.57 -6.41
N ASP A 143 -11.51 -2.31 -7.39
CA ASP A 143 -10.66 -3.30 -8.02
C ASP A 143 -9.27 -3.43 -7.39
N CYS A 144 -8.90 -2.50 -6.51
CA CYS A 144 -7.56 -2.36 -5.94
C CYS A 144 -7.57 -2.41 -4.41
N TYR A 145 -8.70 -2.75 -3.77
CA TYR A 145 -8.82 -2.77 -2.30
C TYR A 145 -9.15 -4.16 -1.77
N ALA A 146 -8.60 -4.48 -0.60
CA ALA A 146 -8.96 -5.69 0.15
C ALA A 146 -9.81 -5.31 1.36
N SER A 147 -10.96 -5.97 1.51
CA SER A 147 -11.78 -5.88 2.73
C SER A 147 -11.58 -7.13 3.58
N ILE A 148 -10.63 -7.07 4.49
CA ILE A 148 -10.33 -8.21 5.36
C ILE A 148 -11.40 -8.28 6.47
N THR A 149 -12.18 -9.34 6.43
CA THR A 149 -13.17 -9.68 7.47
C THR A 149 -12.82 -11.05 8.06
N GLY A 150 -12.96 -11.19 9.39
CA GLY A 150 -12.53 -12.40 10.11
C GLY A 150 -11.00 -12.52 10.28
N GLY A 151 -10.56 -13.60 10.93
CA GLY A 151 -9.14 -13.79 11.26
C GLY A 151 -8.65 -12.82 12.34
N ASN A 152 -7.38 -12.39 12.26
CA ASN A 152 -6.78 -11.50 13.23
C ASN A 152 -7.51 -10.13 13.27
N ILE A 153 -8.05 -9.78 14.44
CA ILE A 153 -8.87 -8.58 14.67
C ILE A 153 -8.13 -7.28 14.29
N GLU A 154 -6.82 -7.22 14.54
CA GLU A 154 -6.01 -6.03 14.28
C GLU A 154 -5.85 -5.77 12.78
N ALA A 155 -5.73 -6.85 11.98
CA ALA A 155 -5.59 -6.77 10.53
C ALA A 155 -6.92 -6.52 9.80
N GLN A 156 -8.07 -6.63 10.48
CA GLN A 156 -9.38 -6.41 9.86
C GLN A 156 -9.58 -4.94 9.44
N GLY A 157 -10.29 -4.76 8.33
CA GLY A 157 -10.62 -3.44 7.78
C GLY A 157 -10.39 -3.34 6.28
N PHE A 158 -10.44 -2.10 5.79
CA PHE A 158 -10.20 -1.78 4.39
C PHE A 158 -8.72 -1.46 4.17
N TRP A 159 -8.11 -2.17 3.23
CA TRP A 159 -6.73 -2.00 2.80
C TRP A 159 -6.71 -1.45 1.38
N ILE A 160 -6.05 -0.32 1.17
CA ILE A 160 -5.95 0.32 -0.15
C ILE A 160 -4.50 0.69 -0.48
N PRO A 161 -4.15 0.89 -1.75
CA PRO A 161 -2.78 1.20 -2.15
C PRO A 161 -2.30 2.53 -1.56
N TYR A 162 -1.02 2.59 -1.20
CA TYR A 162 -0.36 3.72 -0.54
C TYR A 162 -0.73 5.09 -1.13
N LEU A 163 -0.64 5.24 -2.46
CA LEU A 163 -0.92 6.50 -3.13
C LEU A 163 -2.37 6.97 -2.89
N ALA A 164 -3.34 6.05 -3.00
CA ALA A 164 -4.73 6.36 -2.70
C ALA A 164 -4.91 6.66 -1.21
N ALA A 165 -4.25 5.93 -0.31
CA ALA A 165 -4.31 6.19 1.13
C ALA A 165 -3.77 7.58 1.50
N LYS A 166 -2.58 7.95 1.00
CA LYS A 166 -1.96 9.27 1.21
C LYS A 166 -2.87 10.38 0.66
N ALA A 167 -3.38 10.21 -0.56
CA ALA A 167 -4.28 11.19 -1.19
C ALA A 167 -5.60 11.34 -0.42
N ILE A 168 -6.27 10.25 -0.04
CA ILE A 168 -7.52 10.30 0.73
C ILE A 168 -7.29 10.95 2.09
N CYS A 169 -6.27 10.50 2.84
CA CYS A 169 -6.00 11.01 4.19
C CYS A 169 -5.64 12.49 4.18
N SER A 170 -4.93 12.97 3.16
CA SER A 170 -4.57 14.40 3.05
C SER A 170 -5.77 15.35 3.05
N ARG A 171 -6.95 14.86 2.63
CA ARG A 171 -8.15 15.67 2.48
C ARG A 171 -9.00 15.80 3.75
N PHE A 172 -8.73 15.01 4.79
CA PHE A 172 -9.53 15.06 6.04
C PHE A 172 -8.72 14.85 7.33
N CYS A 173 -7.48 14.36 7.27
CA CYS A 173 -6.67 14.07 8.44
C CYS A 173 -5.84 15.28 8.92
N TYR A 174 -6.27 16.52 8.67
CA TYR A 174 -5.49 17.68 9.06
C TYR A 174 -5.19 17.71 10.56
N SER A 175 -6.18 17.43 11.41
CA SER A 175 -6.00 17.43 12.87
C SER A 175 -5.02 16.41 13.42
N ILE A 176 -4.77 15.31 12.69
CA ILE A 176 -3.85 14.23 13.08
C ILE A 176 -2.65 14.09 12.13
N ARG A 177 -2.43 15.07 11.25
CA ARG A 177 -1.49 14.97 10.12
C ARG A 177 -0.07 14.62 10.55
N ASP A 178 0.37 15.16 11.68
CA ASP A 178 1.70 14.91 12.22
C ASP A 178 1.86 13.46 12.68
N ALA A 179 0.83 12.89 13.31
CA ALA A 179 0.80 11.49 13.74
C ALA A 179 0.79 10.49 12.56
N LEU A 180 0.49 10.95 11.34
CA LEU A 180 0.49 10.14 10.12
C LEU A 180 1.78 10.26 9.30
N SER A 181 2.72 11.11 9.71
CA SER A 181 4.02 11.20 9.04
C SER A 181 4.85 9.90 9.07
N PRO A 182 4.79 9.01 10.09
CA PRO A 182 5.56 7.77 10.04
C PRO A 182 5.23 6.84 8.87
N ILE A 183 3.99 6.90 8.36
CA ILE A 183 3.59 6.16 7.16
C ILE A 183 3.68 7.01 5.90
N PHE A 184 3.24 8.27 5.93
CA PHE A 184 3.08 9.06 4.70
C PHE A 184 4.25 10.00 4.37
N GLY A 185 5.26 10.07 5.23
CA GLY A 185 6.42 10.93 5.05
C GLY A 185 6.34 12.25 5.81
N ASN A 186 7.51 12.87 5.99
CA ASN A 186 7.67 14.14 6.69
C ASN A 186 7.01 15.32 5.94
N ASP A 187 6.72 15.16 4.65
CA ASP A 187 6.00 16.14 3.81
C ASP A 187 4.48 16.10 3.99
N PHE A 188 3.95 15.04 4.62
CA PHE A 188 2.51 14.81 4.73
C PHE A 188 1.76 15.93 5.48
N PRO A 189 2.26 16.50 6.59
CA PRO A 189 1.63 17.64 7.24
C PRO A 189 1.41 18.84 6.31
N ALA A 190 2.41 19.19 5.50
CA ALA A 190 2.32 20.29 4.54
C ALA A 190 1.35 19.98 3.39
N LEU A 191 1.29 18.72 2.96
CA LEU A 191 0.28 18.26 2.00
C LEU A 191 -1.15 18.43 2.55
N CYS A 192 -1.39 18.05 3.81
CA CYS A 192 -2.70 18.24 4.46
C CYS A 192 -3.10 19.72 4.55
N GLU A 193 -2.17 20.61 4.88
CA GLU A 193 -2.41 22.06 4.91
C GLU A 193 -2.88 22.57 3.54
N ARG A 194 -2.14 22.21 2.48
CA ARG A 194 -2.46 22.63 1.11
C ARG A 194 -3.81 22.12 0.65
N GLU A 195 -4.12 20.85 0.89
CA GLU A 195 -5.42 20.27 0.52
C GLU A 195 -6.57 20.89 1.31
N ARG A 196 -6.38 21.13 2.62
CA ARG A 196 -7.37 21.82 3.44
C ARG A 196 -7.65 23.23 2.93
N ALA A 197 -6.60 24.00 2.62
CA ALA A 197 -6.75 25.34 2.06
C ALA A 197 -7.52 25.32 0.73
N LYS A 198 -7.19 24.38 -0.18
CA LYS A 198 -7.87 24.19 -1.47
C LYS A 198 -9.36 23.84 -1.28
N ILE A 199 -9.68 22.95 -0.36
CA ILE A 199 -11.07 22.54 -0.08
C ILE A 199 -11.89 23.73 0.45
N LEU A 200 -11.30 24.52 1.36
CA LEU A 200 -11.95 25.69 1.93
C LEU A 200 -12.13 26.81 0.90
N SER A 201 -11.17 27.02 -0.01
CA SER A 201 -11.30 28.01 -1.09
C SER A 201 -12.38 27.65 -2.11
N ASP A 202 -12.60 26.35 -2.35
CA ASP A 202 -13.66 25.85 -3.23
C ASP A 202 -15.08 26.00 -2.63
N GLY A 203 -15.20 26.53 -1.40
CA GLY A 203 -16.46 26.65 -0.68
C GLY A 203 -17.03 25.30 -0.23
N LYS A 204 -16.23 24.23 -0.28
CA LYS A 204 -16.64 22.89 0.16
C LYS A 204 -16.47 22.77 1.67
N GLY A 205 -17.43 22.10 2.32
CA GLY A 205 -17.32 21.77 3.75
C GLY A 205 -16.20 20.77 3.99
N TYR A 206 -15.08 21.22 4.55
CA TYR A 206 -13.99 20.35 5.00
C TYR A 206 -14.52 19.28 5.96
N GLY A 207 -14.11 18.02 5.78
CA GLY A 207 -14.59 16.91 6.61
C GLY A 207 -15.93 16.29 6.16
N SER A 208 -16.47 16.68 5.01
CA SER A 208 -17.61 15.98 4.39
C SER A 208 -17.14 14.80 3.53
N GLU A 209 -18.00 13.81 3.28
CA GLU A 209 -17.63 12.70 2.39
C GLU A 209 -17.31 13.16 0.95
N GLU A 210 -17.89 14.28 0.50
CA GLU A 210 -17.64 14.85 -0.84
C GLU A 210 -16.19 15.31 -1.00
N THR A 211 -15.57 15.75 0.11
CA THR A 211 -14.17 16.14 0.13
C THR A 211 -13.20 14.96 0.02
N LEU A 212 -13.68 13.71 0.09
CA LEU A 212 -12.83 12.52 -0.01
C LEU A 212 -12.52 12.09 -1.46
N GLN A 213 -13.01 12.82 -2.45
CA GLN A 213 -12.71 12.52 -3.86
C GLN A 213 -11.26 12.90 -4.16
N ILE A 214 -10.47 11.93 -4.60
CA ILE A 214 -9.07 12.14 -5.00
C ILE A 214 -8.96 12.43 -6.49
N GLU A 215 -7.79 12.94 -6.90
CA GLU A 215 -7.52 13.26 -8.30
C GLU A 215 -7.53 12.01 -9.17
N ASN A 216 -8.10 12.11 -10.38
CA ASN A 216 -8.20 10.98 -11.31
C ASN A 216 -6.84 10.39 -11.67
N SER A 217 -5.80 11.23 -11.77
CA SER A 217 -4.41 10.80 -12.01
C SER A 217 -3.92 9.79 -10.96
N VAL A 218 -4.29 9.98 -9.69
CA VAL A 218 -3.94 9.04 -8.60
C VAL A 218 -4.70 7.73 -8.76
N VAL A 219 -5.98 7.80 -9.11
CA VAL A 219 -6.81 6.59 -9.36
C VAL A 219 -6.24 5.78 -10.53
N GLU A 220 -5.85 6.46 -11.62
CA GLU A 220 -5.24 5.85 -12.79
C GLU A 220 -3.90 5.18 -12.47
N ALA A 221 -3.02 5.87 -11.72
CA ALA A 221 -1.74 5.29 -11.29
C ALA A 221 -1.93 4.03 -10.44
N VAL A 222 -2.88 4.06 -9.51
CA VAL A 222 -3.22 2.92 -8.66
C VAL A 222 -3.75 1.75 -9.48
N LYS A 223 -4.66 2.01 -10.42
CA LYS A 223 -5.21 0.99 -11.31
C LYS A 223 -4.16 0.40 -12.25
N ALA A 224 -3.27 1.23 -12.77
CA ALA A 224 -2.18 0.78 -13.63
C ALA A 224 -1.23 -0.16 -12.87
N LYS A 225 -0.87 0.17 -11.62
CA LYS A 225 -0.10 -0.71 -10.73
C LYS A 225 -0.83 -2.05 -10.51
N GLN A 226 -2.11 -1.99 -10.21
CA GLN A 226 -2.93 -3.19 -9.98
C GLN A 226 -3.02 -4.09 -11.21
N ALA A 227 -3.15 -3.50 -12.40
CA ALA A 227 -3.18 -4.25 -13.66
C ALA A 227 -1.86 -5.02 -13.89
N VAL A 228 -0.70 -4.42 -13.57
CA VAL A 228 0.60 -5.10 -13.64
C VAL A 228 0.65 -6.30 -12.68
N VAL A 229 0.19 -6.14 -11.44
CA VAL A 229 0.14 -7.23 -10.45
C VAL A 229 -0.73 -8.40 -10.94
N GLU A 230 -1.88 -8.10 -11.54
CA GLU A 230 -2.77 -9.14 -12.09
C GLU A 230 -2.16 -9.87 -13.28
N TRP A 231 -1.47 -9.16 -14.17
CA TRP A 231 -0.73 -9.79 -15.24
C TRP A 231 0.35 -10.73 -14.71
N GLN A 232 1.11 -10.33 -13.69
CA GLN A 232 2.11 -11.21 -13.07
C GLN A 232 1.49 -12.49 -12.50
N ILE A 233 0.33 -12.40 -11.83
CA ILE A 233 -0.40 -13.58 -11.33
C ILE A 233 -0.81 -14.48 -12.50
N TYR A 234 -1.29 -13.90 -13.59
CA TYR A 234 -1.69 -14.66 -14.76
C TYR A 234 -0.52 -15.42 -15.40
N PHE A 235 0.63 -14.77 -15.58
CA PHE A 235 1.80 -15.42 -16.16
C PHE A 235 2.33 -16.55 -15.29
N GLU A 236 2.33 -16.38 -13.97
CA GLU A 236 2.90 -17.38 -13.04
C GLU A 236 1.97 -18.55 -12.77
N GLU A 237 0.66 -18.30 -12.67
CA GLU A 237 -0.30 -19.32 -12.22
C GLU A 237 -1.32 -19.72 -13.29
N GLY A 238 -1.38 -19.02 -14.43
CA GLY A 238 -2.42 -19.21 -15.44
C GLY A 238 -3.82 -18.83 -14.98
N THR A 239 -3.95 -18.14 -13.84
CA THR A 239 -5.24 -17.77 -13.25
C THR A 239 -5.48 -16.27 -13.28
N MET A 240 -6.75 -15.88 -13.51
CA MET A 240 -7.23 -14.51 -13.44
C MET A 240 -8.39 -14.41 -12.45
N ARG A 241 -8.57 -13.23 -11.85
CA ARG A 241 -9.80 -12.93 -11.10
C ARG A 241 -10.99 -13.04 -12.07
N THR A 242 -12.02 -13.80 -11.68
CA THR A 242 -13.18 -14.09 -12.54
C THR A 242 -13.80 -12.81 -13.11
N GLY A 243 -14.03 -12.78 -14.43
CA GLY A 243 -14.67 -11.66 -15.13
C GLY A 243 -13.76 -10.46 -15.47
N ARG A 244 -12.43 -10.58 -15.33
CA ARG A 244 -11.47 -9.52 -15.72
C ARG A 244 -10.65 -9.76 -16.97
N GLN A 245 -10.69 -10.95 -17.55
CA GLN A 245 -9.90 -11.29 -18.75
C GLN A 245 -10.19 -10.35 -19.93
N GLU A 246 -11.42 -9.83 -20.04
CA GLU A 246 -11.84 -8.89 -21.09
C GLU A 246 -11.61 -7.41 -20.73
N LYS A 247 -11.19 -7.10 -19.50
CA LYS A 247 -11.10 -5.72 -18.98
C LYS A 247 -9.67 -5.21 -18.77
N LEU A 248 -8.68 -6.10 -18.76
CA LEU A 248 -7.29 -5.66 -18.62
C LEU A 248 -6.74 -5.17 -19.96
N PRO A 249 -6.03 -4.02 -19.97
CA PRO A 249 -5.29 -3.63 -21.16
C PRO A 249 -4.19 -4.68 -21.46
N PRO A 250 -3.73 -4.79 -22.72
CA PRO A 250 -2.56 -5.59 -23.06
C PRO A 250 -1.39 -5.32 -22.11
N ILE A 251 -0.60 -6.34 -21.74
CA ILE A 251 0.48 -6.19 -20.73
C ILE A 251 1.43 -5.03 -21.04
N GLU A 252 1.83 -4.84 -22.29
CA GLU A 252 2.68 -3.72 -22.69
C GLU A 252 2.02 -2.36 -22.41
N ASN A 253 0.71 -2.26 -22.66
CA ASN A 253 -0.05 -1.04 -22.38
C ASN A 253 -0.23 -0.83 -20.88
N ALA A 254 -0.42 -1.91 -20.10
CA ALA A 254 -0.47 -1.84 -18.65
C ALA A 254 0.85 -1.31 -18.06
N TRP A 255 1.99 -1.81 -18.54
CA TRP A 255 3.31 -1.34 -18.13
C TRP A 255 3.59 0.08 -18.59
N LYS A 256 3.32 0.42 -19.86
CA LYS A 256 3.47 1.80 -20.37
C LYS A 256 2.63 2.77 -19.55
N GLN A 257 1.37 2.42 -19.25
CA GLN A 257 0.49 3.24 -18.42
C GLN A 257 1.02 3.35 -17.00
N TYR A 258 1.46 2.25 -16.38
CA TYR A 258 2.05 2.28 -15.03
C TYR A 258 3.27 3.19 -14.99
N LEU A 259 4.23 3.01 -15.89
CA LEU A 259 5.45 3.83 -15.94
C LEU A 259 5.16 5.31 -16.20
N THR A 260 4.18 5.60 -17.07
CA THR A 260 3.79 6.99 -17.39
C THR A 260 3.07 7.65 -16.22
N THR A 261 2.11 6.96 -15.62
CA THR A 261 1.28 7.50 -14.52
C THR A 261 2.03 7.57 -13.19
N CYS A 262 2.99 6.68 -12.96
CA CYS A 262 3.84 6.70 -11.78
C CYS A 262 5.08 7.60 -11.93
N LYS A 263 5.33 8.18 -13.11
CA LYS A 263 6.44 9.11 -13.32
C LYS A 263 6.30 10.33 -12.38
N GLY A 264 7.27 10.51 -11.49
CA GLY A 264 7.27 11.59 -10.50
C GLY A 264 6.43 11.30 -9.24
N LEU A 265 5.76 10.15 -9.15
CA LEU A 265 5.16 9.66 -7.91
C LEU A 265 6.18 8.75 -7.20
N TRP A 266 6.33 8.91 -5.88
CA TRP A 266 7.14 7.97 -5.10
C TRP A 266 6.41 6.61 -5.08
N VAL A 267 6.92 5.68 -5.88
CA VAL A 267 6.48 4.28 -5.94
C VAL A 267 7.72 3.40 -5.88
N PRO A 268 7.75 2.36 -5.02
CA PRO A 268 8.94 1.58 -4.85
C PRO A 268 9.33 0.80 -6.12
N PRO A 269 10.64 0.56 -6.31
CA PRO A 269 11.22 0.09 -7.56
C PRO A 269 10.96 -1.40 -7.88
N ARG A 270 10.36 -2.19 -6.98
CA ARG A 270 10.30 -3.66 -7.07
C ARG A 270 9.02 -4.22 -7.69
N LEU A 271 8.51 -3.63 -8.77
CA LEU A 271 7.70 -4.41 -9.72
C LEU A 271 8.67 -4.89 -10.81
N SER A 272 9.09 -6.15 -10.74
CA SER A 272 9.86 -6.77 -11.81
C SER A 272 8.95 -7.07 -13.01
N TYR A 273 9.47 -6.87 -14.22
CA TYR A 273 8.84 -7.44 -15.41
C TYR A 273 8.76 -8.96 -15.21
N PRO A 274 7.62 -9.63 -15.46
CA PRO A 274 7.58 -11.08 -15.39
C PRO A 274 8.62 -11.63 -16.38
N GLU A 275 9.49 -12.54 -15.93
CA GLU A 275 10.26 -13.32 -16.90
C GLU A 275 9.24 -14.10 -17.75
N PRO A 276 9.23 -13.91 -19.08
CA PRO A 276 8.27 -14.58 -19.93
C PRO A 276 8.44 -16.10 -19.77
N PRO A 277 7.36 -16.90 -19.92
CA PRO A 277 7.54 -18.32 -20.15
C PRO A 277 8.43 -18.50 -21.38
N LEU A 278 9.53 -19.26 -21.22
CA LEU A 278 10.53 -19.52 -22.26
C LEU A 278 9.88 -19.70 -23.64
N ASN A 279 10.20 -18.77 -24.56
CA ASN A 279 9.89 -18.69 -26.00
C ASN A 279 9.03 -17.48 -26.42
N GLN A 280 9.53 -16.25 -26.30
CA GLN A 280 9.13 -15.16 -27.22
C GLN A 280 10.18 -14.04 -27.33
N GLN A 281 11.28 -14.32 -28.05
CA GLN A 281 12.51 -13.52 -28.08
C GLN A 281 12.44 -12.08 -28.66
N GLU A 282 11.34 -11.63 -29.28
CA GLU A 282 11.30 -10.30 -29.93
C GLU A 282 10.66 -9.19 -29.09
N ALA A 283 9.65 -9.52 -28.27
CA ALA A 283 9.04 -8.56 -27.35
C ALA A 283 9.99 -8.24 -26.18
N ASP A 284 10.80 -9.22 -25.78
CA ASP A 284 11.79 -9.14 -24.69
C ASP A 284 12.88 -8.12 -24.98
N ILE A 285 13.36 -8.08 -26.23
CA ILE A 285 14.41 -7.16 -26.66
C ILE A 285 13.88 -5.72 -26.65
N GLN A 286 12.63 -5.50 -27.08
CA GLN A 286 12.05 -4.16 -27.09
C GLN A 286 11.72 -3.66 -25.67
N ALA A 287 11.14 -4.50 -24.82
CA ALA A 287 10.83 -4.13 -23.44
C ALA A 287 12.10 -3.88 -22.61
N ALA A 288 13.12 -4.73 -22.75
CA ALA A 288 14.41 -4.53 -22.09
C ALA A 288 15.15 -3.29 -22.61
N SER A 289 15.10 -3.02 -23.92
CA SER A 289 15.70 -1.82 -24.52
C SER A 289 15.01 -0.54 -24.01
N ILE A 290 13.69 -0.53 -23.87
CA ILE A 290 12.93 0.59 -23.31
C ILE A 290 13.30 0.80 -21.83
N LEU A 291 13.41 -0.28 -21.05
CA LEU A 291 13.80 -0.20 -19.64
C LEU A 291 15.24 0.29 -19.45
N MET A 292 16.17 -0.09 -20.33
CA MET A 292 17.57 0.34 -20.29
C MET A 292 17.73 1.82 -20.67
N ALA A 293 17.06 2.28 -21.74
CA ALA A 293 17.06 3.69 -22.15
C ALA A 293 16.47 4.61 -21.07
N LEU A 294 15.45 4.13 -20.35
CA LEU A 294 14.80 4.90 -19.27
C LEU A 294 15.61 4.92 -17.97
N LYS A 295 16.43 3.89 -17.70
CA LYS A 295 17.23 3.80 -16.47
C LYS A 295 18.57 4.52 -16.57
N TYR A 296 19.15 4.61 -17.76
CA TYR A 296 20.51 5.12 -17.96
C TYR A 296 20.61 6.28 -18.97
N GLY A 297 19.50 6.72 -19.56
CA GLY A 297 19.52 7.58 -20.76
C GLY A 297 19.85 6.76 -22.01
N ASP A 298 19.47 7.25 -23.20
CA ASP A 298 19.69 6.55 -24.47
C ASP A 298 21.16 6.11 -24.60
N PRO A 299 21.46 4.80 -24.67
CA PRO A 299 22.75 4.36 -25.15
C PRO A 299 22.72 4.48 -26.67
N GLU A 300 23.62 5.27 -27.26
CA GLU A 300 23.87 5.16 -28.69
C GLU A 300 24.14 3.69 -29.07
N PRO A 301 23.62 3.20 -30.20
CA PRO A 301 23.67 1.79 -30.53
C PRO A 301 25.04 1.42 -31.11
N GLU A 302 25.98 1.05 -30.24
CA GLU A 302 27.14 0.25 -30.65
C GLU A 302 27.04 -1.16 -30.04
N TRP A 303 26.27 -2.03 -30.69
CA TRP A 303 26.42 -3.48 -30.52
C TRP A 303 27.30 -4.01 -31.67
N PRO A 304 28.37 -4.77 -31.39
CA PRO A 304 29.19 -5.35 -32.43
C PRO A 304 28.37 -6.38 -33.21
N ILE A 305 28.33 -6.20 -34.53
CA ILE A 305 27.77 -7.15 -35.48
C ILE A 305 28.56 -8.47 -35.33
N PHE A 306 27.92 -9.50 -34.79
CA PHE A 306 28.42 -10.87 -34.93
C PHE A 306 28.27 -11.25 -36.42
N GLN A 307 29.37 -11.17 -37.15
CA GLN A 307 29.47 -11.81 -38.46
C GLN A 307 29.61 -13.32 -38.23
N ASN A 308 28.64 -14.07 -38.76
CA ASN A 308 28.70 -15.51 -38.84
C ASN A 308 29.92 -15.94 -39.67
N ALA A 309 30.75 -16.82 -39.09
CA ALA A 309 31.68 -17.69 -39.79
C ALA A 309 31.56 -19.09 -39.18
#